data_AF-A0AAJ6HXN7-F1
#
_entry.id   AF-A0AAJ6HXN7-F1
#
_cell.length_a   1.000
_cell.length_b   1.000
_cell.length_c   1.000
_cell.angle_alpha   90.00
_cell.angle_beta   90.00
_cell.angle_gamma   90.00
#
_symmetry.space_group_name_H-M   'P 1'
#
loop_
_entity.id
_entity.type
_entity.pdbx_description
1 polymer ?
#
loop_
_entity_poly.entity_id
_entity_poly.type
_entity_poly.pdbx_seq_one_letter_code
_entity_poly.pdbx_strand_id
1 'polypeptide(L)'
;MSHSVAGEPPATGRRAAPLTTAVYSAAEWDLLTGLPGRVLVAATAPGPGRPERGVQAGLAGLDAVAAGRGFDSDLVRAVVAAIYARHDGAPAPTERLTDMVDLLAACRAAVRVLQRRADPADSAAYRQWVQSVAGRVCRAAPGPDGVAASPADRRFLDRLGGALGLG
;
A
#
# COMPACT_ATOMS: atom_id res chain seq x y z
N MET A 1 41.66 -41.41 18.00
CA MET A 1 41.64 -40.82 16.65
C MET A 1 40.20 -40.94 16.17
N SER A 2 39.41 -39.86 16.23
CA SER A 2 39.13 -38.96 15.07
C SER A 2 37.94 -39.48 14.27
N HIS A 3 36.81 -38.81 13.99
CA HIS A 3 36.25 -37.48 14.27
C HIS A 3 34.72 -37.55 14.13
N SER A 4 34.02 -36.66 14.85
CA SER A 4 32.62 -36.27 14.59
C SER A 4 32.39 -35.82 13.16
N VAL A 5 31.19 -36.07 12.61
CA VAL A 5 30.41 -35.06 11.86
C VAL A 5 28.93 -35.31 12.14
N ALA A 6 28.39 -34.54 13.09
CA ALA A 6 26.96 -34.32 13.20
C ALA A 6 26.54 -33.44 12.01
N GLY A 7 25.66 -33.95 11.16
CA GLY A 7 24.95 -33.15 10.17
C GLY A 7 23.89 -32.33 10.88
N GLU A 8 24.26 -31.11 11.29
CA GLU A 8 23.30 -30.11 11.74
C GLU A 8 22.51 -29.63 10.51
N PRO A 9 21.17 -29.70 10.51
CA PRO A 9 20.39 -29.12 9.42
C PRO A 9 20.58 -27.60 9.41
N PRO A 10 20.55 -26.95 8.23
CA PRO A 10 20.71 -25.51 8.16
C PRO A 10 19.58 -24.87 8.96
N ALA A 11 19.94 -24.15 10.02
CA ALA A 11 19.04 -23.23 10.68
C ALA A 11 18.55 -22.28 9.60
N THR A 12 17.32 -22.49 9.12
CA THR A 12 16.61 -21.56 8.26
C THR A 12 16.65 -20.24 8.98
N GLY A 13 17.54 -19.34 8.53
CA GLY A 13 17.73 -18.03 9.11
C GLY A 13 16.41 -17.32 9.02
N ARG A 14 15.63 -17.39 10.11
CA ARG A 14 14.44 -16.58 10.30
C ARG A 14 14.99 -15.17 10.30
N ARG A 15 14.92 -14.49 9.15
CA ARG A 15 15.16 -13.05 9.08
C ARG A 15 14.30 -12.47 10.20
N ALA A 16 14.97 -11.97 11.24
CA ALA A 16 14.28 -11.26 12.29
C ALA A 16 13.51 -10.15 11.57
N ALA A 17 12.19 -10.20 11.63
CA ALA A 17 11.37 -9.18 11.04
C ALA A 17 11.84 -7.84 11.65
N PRO A 18 12.05 -6.78 10.85
CA PRO A 18 12.45 -5.48 11.37
C PRO A 18 11.61 -5.13 12.59
N LEU A 19 12.18 -4.50 13.62
CA LEU A 19 11.47 -4.21 14.88
C LEU A 19 10.13 -3.48 14.64
N THR A 20 10.08 -2.65 13.60
CA THR A 20 8.88 -1.94 13.13
C THR A 20 7.77 -2.84 12.61
N THR A 21 8.07 -4.08 12.21
CA THR A 21 7.11 -5.08 11.71
C THR A 21 6.70 -6.10 12.77
N ALA A 22 7.57 -6.37 13.76
CA ALA A 22 7.35 -7.37 14.80
C ALA A 22 6.14 -7.05 15.71
N VAL A 23 5.72 -5.78 15.73
CA VAL A 23 4.55 -5.30 16.49
C VAL A 23 3.21 -5.64 15.84
N TYR A 24 3.17 -6.17 14.61
CA TYR A 24 1.94 -6.51 13.90
C TYR A 24 1.70 -8.02 13.86
N SER A 25 0.44 -8.43 14.03
CA SER A 25 0.04 -9.78 13.66
C SER A 25 0.10 -9.96 12.14
N ALA A 26 0.14 -11.21 11.66
CA ALA A 26 0.17 -11.51 10.22
C ALA A 26 -0.98 -10.83 9.45
N ALA A 27 -2.21 -10.87 10.00
CA ALA A 27 -3.37 -10.24 9.37
C ALA A 27 -3.30 -8.70 9.36
N GLU A 28 -2.78 -8.09 10.43
CA GLU A 28 -2.54 -6.64 10.49
C GLU A 28 -1.47 -6.24 9.45
N TRP A 29 -0.40 -7.03 9.32
CA TRP A 29 0.66 -6.78 8.35
C TRP A 29 0.19 -6.98 6.90
N ASP A 30 -0.61 -8.01 6.63
CA ASP A 30 -1.24 -8.23 5.34
C ASP A 30 -2.18 -7.08 4.94
N LEU A 31 -2.93 -6.53 5.90
CA LEU A 31 -3.75 -5.36 5.67
C LEU A 31 -2.90 -4.14 5.26
N LEU A 32 -1.81 -3.87 5.98
CA LEU A 32 -0.92 -2.72 5.69
C LEU A 32 -0.17 -2.88 4.36
N THR A 33 0.28 -4.09 4.04
CA THR A 33 1.00 -4.35 2.79
C THR A 33 0.10 -4.45 1.57
N GLY A 34 -1.15 -4.87 1.73
CA GLY A 34 -2.13 -4.95 0.63
C GLY A 34 -2.81 -3.61 0.29
N LEU A 35 -2.91 -2.67 1.25
CA LEU A 35 -3.69 -1.45 1.06
C LEU A 35 -3.19 -0.56 -0.10
N PRO A 36 -1.88 -0.30 -0.28
CA PRO A 36 -1.39 0.56 -1.37
C PRO A 36 -1.77 0.03 -2.75
N GLY A 37 -1.68 -1.29 -2.97
CA GLY A 37 -2.09 -1.93 -4.23
C GLY A 37 -3.60 -1.81 -4.48
N ARG A 38 -4.43 -2.05 -3.45
CA ARG A 38 -5.89 -1.87 -3.57
C ARG A 38 -6.28 -0.43 -3.88
N VAL A 39 -5.59 0.55 -3.31
CA VAL A 39 -5.79 1.97 -3.62
C VAL A 39 -5.40 2.28 -5.06
N LEU A 40 -4.28 1.74 -5.54
CA LEU A 40 -3.87 1.87 -6.94
C LEU A 40 -4.95 1.32 -7.87
N VAL A 41 -5.42 0.10 -7.65
CA VAL A 41 -6.45 -0.55 -8.48
C VAL A 41 -7.75 0.25 -8.49
N ALA A 42 -8.23 0.71 -7.33
CA ALA A 42 -9.43 1.55 -7.26
C ALA A 42 -9.23 2.92 -7.92
N ALA A 43 -8.00 3.45 -7.87
CA ALA A 43 -7.63 4.65 -8.59
C ALA A 43 -7.49 4.38 -10.10
N THR A 44 -7.20 3.19 -10.60
CA THR A 44 -7.17 2.95 -12.06
C THR A 44 -8.52 2.52 -12.62
N ALA A 45 -9.42 2.00 -11.78
CA ALA A 45 -10.71 1.50 -12.21
C ALA A 45 -11.61 2.60 -12.82
N PRO A 46 -12.27 2.32 -13.96
CA PRO A 46 -13.30 3.20 -14.52
C PRO A 46 -14.54 3.23 -13.62
N GLY A 47 -15.34 4.28 -13.75
CA GLY A 47 -16.59 4.40 -13.00
C GLY A 47 -17.40 5.64 -13.42
N PRO A 48 -18.54 5.91 -12.76
CA PRO A 48 -19.35 7.08 -13.08
C PRO A 48 -18.53 8.37 -12.99
N GLY A 49 -18.35 9.06 -14.13
CA GLY A 49 -17.55 10.29 -14.23
C GLY A 49 -16.03 10.08 -14.20
N ARG A 50 -15.54 8.83 -14.26
CA ARG A 50 -14.12 8.47 -14.36
C ARG A 50 -13.90 7.60 -15.61
N PRO A 51 -13.28 8.15 -16.68
CA PRO A 51 -13.04 7.38 -17.90
C PRO A 51 -12.06 6.24 -17.64
N GLU A 52 -11.97 5.31 -18.59
CA GLU A 52 -10.90 4.32 -18.59
C GLU A 52 -9.54 5.03 -18.51
N ARG A 53 -8.68 4.53 -17.62
CA ARG A 53 -7.36 5.10 -17.42
C ARG A 53 -6.35 4.38 -18.29
N GLY A 54 -5.57 5.15 -19.03
CA GLY A 54 -4.47 4.63 -19.82
C GLY A 54 -3.30 4.13 -18.97
N VAL A 55 -2.37 3.43 -19.64
CA VAL A 55 -1.16 2.84 -19.03
C VAL A 55 -0.37 3.84 -18.18
N GLN A 56 -0.29 5.10 -18.61
CA GLN A 56 0.44 6.16 -17.89
C GLN A 56 -0.08 6.38 -16.46
N ALA A 57 -1.40 6.27 -16.25
CA ALA A 57 -1.98 6.42 -14.92
C ALA A 57 -1.62 5.24 -14.02
N GLY A 58 -1.62 4.02 -14.57
CA GLY A 58 -1.16 2.82 -13.86
C GLY A 58 0.32 2.92 -13.47
N LEU A 59 1.18 3.33 -14.40
CA LEU A 59 2.61 3.56 -14.13
C LEU A 59 2.83 4.62 -13.06
N ALA A 60 2.11 5.75 -13.12
CA ALA A 60 2.18 6.78 -12.09
C ALA A 60 1.79 6.25 -10.69
N GLY A 61 0.86 5.29 -10.62
CA GLY A 61 0.51 4.59 -9.39
C GLY A 61 1.62 3.68 -8.89
N LEU A 62 2.23 2.88 -9.77
CA LEU A 62 3.33 2.00 -9.42
C LEU A 62 4.56 2.80 -8.95
N ASP A 63 4.86 3.91 -9.63
CA ASP A 63 5.91 4.85 -9.22
C ASP A 63 5.59 5.50 -7.86
N ALA A 64 4.30 5.72 -7.55
CA ALA A 64 3.89 6.21 -6.24
C ALA A 64 4.13 5.19 -5.12
N VAL A 65 3.84 3.92 -5.38
CA VAL A 65 4.14 2.82 -4.45
C VAL A 65 5.66 2.71 -4.27
N ALA A 66 6.41 2.70 -5.36
CA ALA A 66 7.88 2.66 -5.35
C ALA A 66 8.50 3.85 -4.59
N ALA A 67 7.91 5.05 -4.71
CA ALA A 67 8.39 6.24 -4.02
C ALA A 67 8.35 6.13 -2.49
N GLY A 68 7.57 5.19 -1.93
CA GLY A 68 7.60 4.88 -0.50
C GLY A 68 9.00 4.48 0.01
N ARG A 69 9.89 3.98 -0.86
CA ARG A 69 11.29 3.68 -0.48
C ARG A 69 12.07 4.92 -0.01
N GLY A 70 11.69 6.10 -0.48
CA GLY A 70 12.32 7.38 -0.13
C GLY A 70 11.65 8.13 1.02
N PHE A 71 10.60 7.58 1.63
CA PHE A 71 9.95 8.22 2.78
C PHE A 71 10.82 8.11 4.03
N ASP A 72 10.81 9.15 4.85
CA ASP A 72 11.45 9.16 6.17
C ASP A 72 10.56 8.48 7.22
N SER A 73 10.21 7.22 6.97
CA SER A 73 9.42 6.39 7.87
C SER A 73 9.85 4.93 7.69
N ASP A 74 10.33 4.32 8.77
CA ASP A 74 10.76 2.92 8.76
C ASP A 74 9.59 1.99 8.46
N LEU A 75 8.40 2.32 8.96
CA LEU A 75 7.18 1.59 8.62
C LEU A 75 6.91 1.61 7.11
N VAL A 76 6.93 2.77 6.47
CA VAL A 76 6.67 2.88 5.02
C VAL A 76 7.71 2.11 4.22
N ARG A 77 9.00 2.25 4.56
CA ARG A 77 10.08 1.50 3.91
C ARG A 77 9.90 -0.01 4.07
N ALA A 78 9.52 -0.48 5.27
CA ALA A 78 9.28 -1.89 5.55
C ALA A 78 8.07 -2.44 4.77
N VAL A 79 6.98 -1.67 4.67
CA VAL A 79 5.80 -2.04 3.87
C VAL A 79 6.16 -2.20 2.40
N VAL A 80 6.90 -1.24 1.83
CA VAL A 80 7.32 -1.32 0.43
C VAL A 80 8.23 -2.52 0.18
N ALA A 81 9.19 -2.77 1.06
CA ALA A 81 10.06 -3.94 0.97
C ALA A 81 9.26 -5.25 0.98
N ALA A 82 8.23 -5.35 1.84
CA ALA A 82 7.37 -6.52 1.92
C ALA A 82 6.47 -6.71 0.69
N ILE A 83 5.99 -5.61 0.07
CA ILE A 83 5.24 -5.66 -1.18
C ILE A 83 6.11 -6.33 -2.26
N TYR A 84 7.34 -5.87 -2.46
CA TYR A 84 8.22 -6.43 -3.48
C TYR A 84 8.68 -7.86 -3.16
N ALA A 85 8.98 -8.18 -1.91
CA ALA A 85 9.35 -9.54 -1.51
C ALA A 85 8.22 -10.58 -1.75
N ARG A 86 6.95 -10.16 -1.71
CA ARG A 86 5.80 -11.04 -2.03
C ARG A 86 5.71 -11.39 -3.51
N HIS A 87 6.16 -10.48 -4.38
CA HIS A 87 6.12 -10.67 -5.83
C HIS A 87 7.19 -11.63 -6.36
N ASP A 88 8.22 -11.95 -5.56
CA ASP A 88 9.31 -12.86 -5.95
C ASP A 88 8.93 -14.36 -5.93
N GLY A 89 7.69 -14.74 -5.58
CA GLY A 89 7.34 -16.16 -5.49
C GLY A 89 5.86 -16.58 -5.39
N ALA A 90 4.89 -15.67 -5.50
CA ALA A 90 3.47 -16.02 -5.41
C ALA A 90 2.69 -15.61 -6.68
N PRO A 91 1.73 -16.43 -7.16
CA PRO A 91 0.78 -15.98 -8.17
C PRO A 91 0.05 -14.73 -7.66
N ALA A 92 -0.07 -13.71 -8.51
CA ALA A 92 -0.79 -12.49 -8.18
C ALA A 92 -2.17 -12.87 -7.63
N PRO A 93 -2.57 -12.38 -6.45
CA PRO A 93 -3.93 -12.57 -5.97
C PRO A 93 -4.87 -12.13 -7.07
N THR A 94 -5.85 -12.97 -7.43
CA THR A 94 -6.92 -12.56 -8.33
C THR A 94 -7.54 -11.31 -7.70
N GLU A 95 -7.19 -10.15 -8.24
CA GLU A 95 -7.62 -8.85 -7.75
C GLU A 95 -9.14 -8.81 -7.93
N ARG A 96 -9.86 -9.24 -6.90
CA ARG A 96 -11.28 -8.93 -6.78
C ARG A 96 -11.36 -7.42 -6.91
N LEU A 97 -12.15 -6.96 -7.89
CA LEU A 97 -12.55 -5.56 -8.01
C LEU A 97 -12.80 -5.06 -6.60
N THR A 98 -11.93 -4.18 -6.10
CA THR A 98 -12.06 -3.73 -4.73
C THR A 98 -13.29 -2.83 -4.71
N ASP A 99 -14.37 -3.30 -4.08
CA ASP A 99 -15.52 -2.46 -3.79
C ASP A 99 -15.01 -1.23 -3.01
N MET A 100 -15.44 -0.04 -3.43
CA MET A 100 -15.12 1.21 -2.76
C MET A 100 -15.47 1.16 -1.27
N VAL A 101 -16.58 0.53 -0.90
CA VAL A 101 -16.99 0.37 0.50
C VAL A 101 -15.94 -0.43 1.29
N ASP A 102 -15.50 -1.55 0.73
CA ASP A 102 -14.47 -2.41 1.32
C ASP A 102 -13.11 -1.72 1.39
N LEU A 103 -12.74 -0.93 0.37
CA LEU A 103 -11.51 -0.14 0.39
C LEU A 103 -11.53 0.86 1.55
N LEU A 104 -12.61 1.62 1.69
CA LEU A 104 -12.72 2.63 2.74
C LEU A 104 -12.80 1.98 4.13
N ALA A 105 -13.43 0.80 4.24
CA ALA A 105 -13.40 0.00 5.46
C ALA A 105 -11.98 -0.47 5.80
N ALA A 106 -11.23 -0.96 4.81
CA ALA A 106 -9.83 -1.37 4.97
C ALA A 106 -8.92 -0.20 5.37
N CYS A 107 -9.13 0.99 4.78
CA CYS A 107 -8.41 2.21 5.16
C CYS A 107 -8.65 2.55 6.64
N ARG A 108 -9.91 2.55 7.09
CA ARG A 108 -10.25 2.82 8.50
C ARG A 108 -9.68 1.75 9.43
N ALA A 109 -9.71 0.48 9.03
CA ALA A 109 -9.12 -0.61 9.79
C ALA A 109 -7.59 -0.42 9.93
N ALA A 110 -6.90 -0.06 8.85
CA ALA A 110 -5.48 0.24 8.87
C ALA A 110 -5.16 1.41 9.81
N VAL A 111 -5.93 2.50 9.75
CA VAL A 111 -5.76 3.65 10.66
C VAL A 111 -5.89 3.21 12.13
N ARG A 112 -6.89 2.39 12.47
CA ARG A 112 -7.05 1.87 13.84
C ARG A 112 -5.89 0.98 14.27
N VAL A 113 -5.34 0.18 13.36
CA VAL A 113 -4.16 -0.65 13.63
C VAL A 113 -2.95 0.24 13.92
N LEU A 114 -2.70 1.23 13.06
CA LEU A 114 -1.59 2.17 13.20
C LEU A 114 -1.69 2.98 14.49
N GLN A 115 -2.87 3.50 14.83
CA GLN A 115 -3.08 4.24 16.08
C GLN A 115 -2.80 3.40 17.34
N ARG A 116 -2.93 2.08 17.27
CA ARG A 116 -2.67 1.19 18.41
C ARG A 116 -1.22 0.70 18.49
N ARG A 117 -0.48 0.68 17.38
CA ARG A 117 0.78 -0.07 17.27
C ARG A 117 1.97 0.76 16.76
N ALA A 118 1.72 1.78 15.95
CA ALA A 118 2.75 2.64 15.39
C ALA A 118 2.89 3.93 16.21
N ASP A 119 4.08 4.54 16.19
CA ASP A 119 4.20 5.91 16.65
C ASP A 119 3.40 6.87 15.73
N PRO A 120 3.04 8.07 16.23
CA PRO A 120 2.22 9.01 15.47
C PRO A 120 2.85 9.48 14.15
N ALA A 121 4.18 9.55 14.06
CA ALA A 121 4.88 10.02 12.87
C ALA A 121 4.84 8.97 11.77
N ASP A 122 5.16 7.70 12.08
CA ASP A 122 5.04 6.59 11.13
C ASP A 122 3.60 6.37 10.68
N SER A 123 2.64 6.48 11.61
CA SER A 123 1.20 6.43 11.28
C SER A 123 0.79 7.53 10.31
N ALA A 124 1.26 8.78 10.51
CA ALA A 124 0.98 9.89 9.61
C ALA A 124 1.65 9.68 8.24
N ALA A 125 2.92 9.29 8.22
CA ALA A 125 3.69 9.05 7.00
C ALA A 125 3.06 7.95 6.14
N TYR A 126 2.65 6.84 6.74
CA TYR A 126 1.96 5.76 6.03
C TYR A 126 0.64 6.25 5.40
N ARG A 127 -0.20 6.95 6.17
CA ARG A 127 -1.51 7.43 5.68
C ARG A 127 -1.33 8.42 4.52
N GLN A 128 -0.40 9.37 4.65
CA GLN A 128 -0.06 10.32 3.60
C GLN A 128 0.50 9.63 2.35
N TRP A 129 1.39 8.67 2.52
CA TRP A 129 1.95 7.90 1.42
C TRP A 129 0.86 7.14 0.65
N VAL A 130 -0.04 6.44 1.34
CA VAL A 130 -1.18 5.73 0.71
C VAL A 130 -2.09 6.69 -0.04
N GLN A 131 -2.44 7.85 0.54
CA GLN A 131 -3.22 8.88 -0.16
C GLN A 131 -2.48 9.40 -1.41
N SER A 132 -1.16 9.55 -1.32
CA SER A 132 -0.33 10.04 -2.43
C SER A 132 -0.36 9.10 -3.65
N VAL A 133 -0.54 7.79 -3.44
CA VAL A 133 -0.70 6.80 -4.53
C VAL A 133 -1.90 7.17 -5.39
N ALA A 134 -3.09 7.28 -4.78
CA ALA A 134 -4.29 7.71 -5.49
C ALA A 134 -4.12 9.09 -6.15
N GLY A 135 -3.50 10.03 -5.42
CA GLY A 135 -3.29 11.40 -5.91
C GLY A 135 -2.38 11.49 -7.14
N ARG A 136 -1.42 10.57 -7.31
CA ARG A 136 -0.57 10.53 -8.52
C ARG A 136 -1.31 9.90 -9.70
N VAL A 137 -2.06 8.82 -9.49
CA VAL A 137 -2.88 8.21 -10.56
C VAL A 137 -3.92 9.21 -11.08
N CYS A 138 -4.61 9.93 -10.19
CA CYS A 138 -5.61 10.93 -10.59
C CYS A 138 -5.02 12.15 -11.31
N ARG A 139 -3.73 12.47 -11.10
CA ARG A 139 -3.04 13.56 -11.82
C ARG A 139 -2.52 13.13 -13.19
N ALA A 140 -2.15 11.86 -13.34
CA ALA A 140 -1.64 11.31 -14.60
C ALA A 140 -2.73 11.05 -15.65
N ALA A 141 -4.01 11.04 -15.24
CA ALA A 141 -5.17 11.03 -16.13
C ALA A 141 -6.06 12.24 -15.82
N PRO A 142 -5.68 13.45 -16.29
CA PRO A 142 -6.49 14.64 -16.07
C PRO A 142 -7.89 14.49 -16.69
N GLY A 143 -8.84 15.29 -16.21
CA GLY A 143 -10.21 15.32 -16.72
C GLY A 143 -10.31 15.68 -18.21
N PRO A 144 -11.52 15.70 -18.79
CA PRO A 144 -11.73 15.94 -20.24
C PRO A 144 -11.15 17.27 -20.73
N ASP A 145 -10.98 18.22 -19.82
CA ASP A 145 -10.41 19.55 -19.99
C ASP A 145 -8.87 19.58 -19.81
N GLY A 146 -8.22 18.45 -19.50
CA GLY A 146 -6.77 18.25 -19.55
C GLY A 146 -5.95 18.95 -18.46
N VAL A 147 -6.56 19.81 -17.63
CA VAL A 147 -5.86 20.69 -16.69
C VAL A 147 -5.95 20.23 -15.23
N ALA A 148 -7.03 19.58 -14.82
CA ALA A 148 -7.28 19.23 -13.43
C ALA A 148 -7.87 17.82 -13.24
N ALA A 149 -7.76 17.30 -12.02
CA ALA A 149 -8.46 16.06 -11.64
C ALA A 149 -9.98 16.24 -11.80
N SER A 150 -10.64 15.22 -12.34
CA SER A 150 -12.08 15.27 -12.57
C SER A 150 -12.85 15.46 -11.23
N PRO A 151 -14.09 15.99 -11.25
CA PRO A 151 -14.90 16.08 -10.03
C PRO A 151 -15.08 14.74 -9.32
N ALA A 152 -15.12 13.63 -10.08
CA ALA A 152 -15.22 12.29 -9.53
C ALA A 152 -13.90 11.85 -8.85
N ASP A 153 -12.74 12.23 -9.40
CA ASP A 153 -11.44 11.97 -8.79
C ASP A 153 -11.26 12.76 -7.49
N ARG A 154 -11.71 14.02 -7.46
CA ARG A 154 -11.73 14.82 -6.23
C ARG A 154 -12.57 14.16 -5.15
N ARG A 155 -13.81 13.77 -5.45
CA ARG A 155 -14.68 13.04 -4.51
C ARG A 155 -14.06 11.73 -4.02
N PHE A 156 -13.35 11.01 -4.89
CA PHE A 156 -12.63 9.79 -4.51
C PHE A 156 -11.50 10.11 -3.53
N LEU A 157 -10.67 11.11 -3.83
CA LEU A 157 -9.56 11.54 -2.98
C LEU A 157 -10.06 12.06 -1.63
N ASP A 158 -11.17 12.79 -1.59
CA ASP A 158 -11.79 13.30 -0.36
C ASP A 158 -12.28 12.15 0.53
N ARG A 159 -12.98 11.17 -0.06
CA ARG A 159 -13.45 9.98 0.67
C ARG A 159 -12.29 9.14 1.20
N LEU A 160 -11.25 8.96 0.39
CA LEU A 160 -10.04 8.24 0.78
C LEU A 160 -9.31 8.98 1.92
N GLY A 161 -9.16 10.30 1.81
CA GLY A 161 -8.57 11.15 2.83
C GLY A 161 -9.34 11.08 4.15
N GLY A 162 -10.67 11.14 4.10
CA GLY A 162 -11.53 10.96 5.28
C GLY A 162 -11.40 9.58 5.91
N ALA A 163 -11.32 8.51 5.10
CA ALA A 163 -11.11 7.16 5.62
C ALA A 163 -9.70 6.93 6.20
N LEU A 164 -8.70 7.67 5.71
CA LEU A 164 -7.33 7.71 6.22
C LEU A 164 -7.16 8.73 7.37
N GLY A 165 -8.19 9.49 7.75
CA GLY A 165 -8.10 10.50 8.81
C GLY A 165 -7.12 11.63 8.48
N LEU A 166 -7.10 12.08 7.22
CA LEU A 166 -6.27 13.16 6.69
C LEU A 166 -7.07 14.44 6.37
N GLY A 167 -8.37 14.45 6.62
CA GLY A 167 -9.29 15.56 6.36
C GLY A 167 -9.97 16.07 7.62
#